data_AF-A0A2P2KT81-F1
#
_entry.id   AF-A0A2P2KT81-F1
#
_cell.length_a   1.000
_cell.length_b   1.000
_cell.length_c   1.000
_cell.angle_alpha   90.00
_cell.angle_beta   90.00
_cell.angle_gamma   90.00
#
_symmetry.space_group_name_H-M   'P 1'
#
loop_
_entity.id
_entity.type
_entity.pdbx_description
1 polymer ?
#
loop_
_entity_poly.entity_id
_entity_poly.type
_entity_poly.pdbx_seq_one_letter_code
_entity_poly.pdbx_strand_id
1 'polypeptide(L)'
;MDWGFVHRTWEKWASINIGSFGEPLKGALLLNYDPVAPSRLLSTIAEQQGLKANPIDLSQFIEFVRRNKLQNETFIIGANECK
;
A
#
# COMPACT_ATOMS: atom_id res chain seq x y z
N MET A 1 14.08 -12.69 -0.26
CA MET A 1 12.68 -12.82 0.20
C MET A 1 11.89 -13.45 -0.93
N ASP A 2 11.08 -14.48 -0.66
CA ASP A 2 10.21 -15.08 -1.68
C ASP A 2 8.95 -14.21 -1.83
N TRP A 3 8.94 -13.38 -2.86
CA TRP A 3 7.81 -12.49 -3.18
C TRP A 3 6.52 -13.25 -3.49
N GLY A 4 6.61 -14.45 -4.07
CA GLY A 4 5.44 -15.29 -4.31
C GLY A 4 4.78 -15.73 -3.00
N PHE A 5 5.58 -16.05 -1.98
CA PHE A 5 5.07 -16.36 -0.65
C PHE A 5 4.45 -15.14 0.04
N VAL A 6 5.10 -13.98 -0.03
CA VAL A 6 4.60 -12.72 0.55
C VAL A 6 3.25 -12.35 -0.07
N HIS A 7 3.14 -12.35 -1.40
CA HIS A 7 1.88 -12.03 -2.08
C HIS A 7 0.77 -13.01 -1.71
N ARG A 8 1.01 -14.33 -1.72
CA ARG A 8 -0.02 -15.32 -1.33
C ARG A 8 -0.50 -15.14 0.11
N THR A 9 0.42 -14.82 1.01
CA THR A 9 0.10 -14.61 2.44
C THR A 9 -0.68 -13.32 2.63
N TRP A 10 -0.26 -12.23 1.96
CA TRP A 10 -0.96 -10.96 1.95
C TRP A 10 -2.37 -11.09 1.39
N GLU A 11 -2.54 -11.76 0.25
CA GLU A 11 -3.85 -11.91 -0.40
C GLU A 11 -4.83 -12.71 0.48
N LYS A 12 -4.34 -13.76 1.14
CA LYS A 12 -5.13 -14.52 2.10
C LYS A 12 -5.52 -13.67 3.32
N TRP A 13 -4.62 -12.83 3.82
CA TRP A 13 -4.94 -11.95 4.94
C TRP A 13 -5.93 -10.86 4.53
N ALA A 14 -5.70 -10.19 3.39
CA ALA A 14 -6.53 -9.11 2.88
C ALA A 14 -7.97 -9.60 2.62
N SER A 15 -8.14 -10.73 1.95
CA SER A 15 -9.48 -11.30 1.67
C SER A 15 -10.32 -11.65 2.91
N ILE A 16 -9.68 -11.87 4.07
CA ILE A 16 -10.37 -12.20 5.33
C ILE A 16 -10.62 -10.95 6.18
N ASN A 17 -9.70 -9.98 6.15
CA ASN A 17 -9.67 -8.89 7.12
C ASN A 17 -10.04 -7.52 6.53
N ILE A 18 -9.97 -7.37 5.21
CA ILE A 18 -10.23 -6.11 4.51
C ILE A 18 -11.54 -6.25 3.75
N GLY A 19 -12.59 -5.61 4.27
CA GLY A 19 -13.92 -5.62 3.67
C GLY A 19 -14.81 -6.69 4.28
N SER A 20 -15.86 -6.25 4.97
CA SER A 20 -16.87 -7.12 5.56
C SER A 20 -18.21 -6.39 5.62
N PHE A 21 -19.24 -7.13 5.22
CA PHE A 21 -20.67 -6.83 5.17
C PHE A 21 -21.10 -5.48 4.55
N GLY A 22 -21.43 -5.54 3.26
CA GLY A 22 -22.25 -4.57 2.56
C GLY A 22 -21.53 -3.79 1.45
N GLU A 23 -20.25 -3.51 1.62
CA GLU A 23 -19.44 -2.73 0.67
C GLU A 23 -18.09 -3.43 0.43
N PRO A 24 -17.75 -3.81 -0.81
CA PRO A 24 -16.42 -4.36 -1.09
C PRO A 24 -15.39 -3.24 -1.01
N LEU A 25 -14.37 -3.43 -0.16
CA LEU A 25 -13.21 -2.55 -0.15
C LEU A 25 -12.57 -2.55 -1.54
N LYS A 26 -12.22 -1.36 -2.05
CA LYS A 26 -11.67 -1.20 -3.41
C LYS A 26 -10.20 -1.66 -3.54
N GLY A 27 -9.52 -1.97 -2.42
CA GLY A 27 -8.17 -2.55 -2.41
C GLY A 27 -7.48 -2.46 -1.04
N ALA A 28 -6.35 -3.17 -0.91
CA ALA A 28 -5.50 -3.18 0.28
C ALA A 28 -4.01 -3.10 -0.11
N LEU A 29 -3.19 -2.47 0.73
CA LEU A 29 -1.75 -2.35 0.53
C LEU A 29 -0.98 -2.58 1.85
N LEU A 30 0.06 -3.41 1.79
CA LEU A 30 1.05 -3.57 2.85
C LEU A 30 2.30 -2.77 2.49
N LEU A 31 2.65 -1.81 3.35
CA LEU A 31 3.82 -0.96 3.19
C LEU A 31 4.80 -1.21 4.35
N ASN A 32 5.96 -1.76 4.02
CA ASN A 32 7.13 -1.73 4.88
C ASN A 32 8.17 -0.83 4.22
N TYR A 33 8.24 0.44 4.61
CA TYR A 33 9.15 1.40 4.02
C TYR A 33 9.84 2.21 5.10
N ASP A 34 11.15 2.05 5.21
CA ASP A 34 12.02 2.88 6.02
C ASP A 34 13.17 3.40 5.14
N PRO A 35 13.16 4.69 4.75
CA PRO A 35 14.19 5.25 3.87
C PRO A 35 15.45 5.67 4.64
N VAL A 36 15.47 5.57 5.98
CA VAL A 36 16.63 5.89 6.84
C VAL A 36 17.26 4.61 7.41
N ALA A 37 16.53 3.49 7.40
CA ALA A 37 17.06 2.20 7.79
C ALA A 37 18.28 1.80 6.95
N PRO A 38 19.28 1.15 7.58
CA PRO A 38 20.31 0.43 6.85
C PRO A 38 19.63 -0.54 5.89
N SER A 39 20.01 -0.55 4.61
CA SER A 39 19.33 -1.19 3.45
C SER A 39 19.04 -2.71 3.55
N ARG A 40 19.24 -3.32 4.71
CA ARG A 40 19.00 -4.74 5.01
C ARG A 40 17.51 -5.07 5.13
N LEU A 41 16.65 -4.09 5.42
CA LEU A 41 15.20 -4.23 5.29
C LEU A 41 14.80 -3.76 3.88
N LEU A 42 14.59 -4.72 2.99
CA LEU A 42 14.04 -4.43 1.67
C LEU A 42 12.66 -3.79 1.86
N SER A 43 12.47 -2.60 1.29
CA SER A 43 11.15 -1.99 1.29
C SER A 43 10.15 -2.93 0.60
N THR A 44 9.06 -3.26 1.28
CA THR A 44 8.05 -4.20 0.78
C THR A 44 6.77 -3.45 0.47
N ILE A 45 6.33 -3.58 -0.78
CA ILE A 45 5.02 -3.14 -1.24
C ILE A 45 4.31 -4.42 -1.69
N ALA A 46 3.31 -4.86 -0.95
CA ALA A 46 2.43 -5.95 -1.37
C ALA A 46 1.02 -5.38 -1.54
N GLU A 47 0.50 -5.45 -2.76
CA GLU A 47 -0.82 -4.97 -3.12
C GLU A 47 -1.80 -6.12 -3.28
N GLN A 48 -3.08 -5.86 -2.98
CA GLN A 48 -4.17 -6.78 -3.32
C GLN A 48 -4.32 -6.88 -4.85
N GLN A 49 -4.69 -8.06 -5.36
CA GLN A 49 -4.90 -8.26 -6.79
C GLN A 49 -5.90 -7.24 -7.36
N GLY A 50 -5.47 -6.48 -8.38
CA GLY A 50 -6.28 -5.47 -9.07
C GLY A 50 -6.02 -4.02 -8.65
N LEU A 51 -5.30 -3.79 -7.55
CA LEU A 51 -4.75 -2.48 -7.23
C LEU A 51 -3.54 -2.20 -8.12
N LYS A 52 -3.37 -0.95 -8.56
CA LYS A 52 -2.18 -0.49 -9.31
C LYS A 52 -1.47 0.59 -8.50
N ALA A 53 -0.71 0.20 -7.50
CA ALA A 53 0.05 1.15 -6.68
C ALA A 53 1.47 1.32 -7.24
N ASN A 54 1.81 2.53 -7.72
CA ASN A 54 3.16 2.85 -8.18
C ASN A 54 4.05 3.25 -6.98
N PRO A 55 5.30 2.74 -6.89
CA PRO A 55 6.29 3.22 -5.92
C PRO A 55 6.44 4.74 -5.80
N ILE A 56 6.26 5.50 -6.90
CA ILE A 56 6.33 6.96 -6.89
C ILE A 56 5.18 7.57 -6.06
N ASP A 57 3.94 7.15 -6.31
CA ASP A 57 2.77 7.64 -5.58
C ASP A 57 2.85 7.27 -4.09
N LEU A 58 3.38 6.09 -3.80
CA LEU A 58 3.58 5.62 -2.44
C LEU A 58 4.67 6.40 -1.72
N SER A 59 5.71 6.85 -2.42
CA SER A 59 6.73 7.72 -1.83
C SER A 59 6.15 9.06 -1.36
N GLN A 60 5.20 9.64 -2.13
CA GLN A 60 4.47 10.83 -1.72
C GLN A 60 3.60 10.57 -0.48
N PHE A 61 2.89 9.44 -0.45
CA PHE A 61 2.12 9.03 0.73
C PHE A 61 3.01 8.90 1.98
N ILE A 62 4.17 8.26 1.86
CA ILE A 62 5.09 8.06 2.98
C ILE A 62 5.64 9.40 3.49
N GLU A 63 6.05 10.28 2.57
CA GLU A 63 6.52 11.61 2.92
C GLU A 63 5.43 12.43 3.62
N PHE A 64 4.20 12.34 3.14
CA PHE A 64 3.03 12.95 3.74
C PHE A 64 2.77 12.46 5.17
N VAL A 65 2.80 11.14 5.41
CA VAL A 65 2.69 10.55 6.75
C VAL A 65 3.82 11.04 7.66
N ARG A 66 5.06 11.04 7.17
CA ARG A 66 6.23 11.51 7.94
C ARG A 66 6.12 12.97 8.38
N ARG A 67 5.58 13.84 7.52
CA ARG A 67 5.39 15.26 7.83
C ARG A 67 4.29 15.49 8.88
N ASN A 68 3.52 14.44 9.24
CA ASN A 68 2.40 14.48 10.18
C ASN A 68 1.35 15.54 9.80
N LYS A 69 1.13 15.75 8.50
CA LYS A 69 0.19 16.74 7.96
C LYS A 69 -1.12 16.11 7.49
N LEU A 70 -1.54 15.04 8.15
CA LEU A 70 -2.72 14.23 7.80
C LEU A 70 -4.02 15.05 7.69
N GLN A 71 -4.09 16.19 8.39
CA GLN A 71 -5.28 17.05 8.46
C GLN A 71 -5.32 18.16 7.40
N ASN A 72 -4.17 18.49 6.76
CA ASN A 72 -4.03 19.75 6.01
C ASN A 72 -3.51 19.58 4.57
N GLU A 73 -2.98 18.42 4.22
CA GLU A 73 -2.44 18.15 2.89
C GLU A 73 -3.17 16.91 2.30
N THR A 74 -3.10 16.74 0.98
CA THR A 74 -3.67 15.59 0.28
C THR A 74 -2.60 14.95 -0.60
N PHE A 75 -2.68 13.64 -0.79
CA PHE A 75 -1.86 12.89 -1.73
C PHE A 75 -2.75 12.09 -2.68
N ILE A 76 -2.18 11.63 -3.80
CA ILE A 76 -2.88 10.83 -4.80
C ILE A 76 -2.18 9.47 -4.88
N ILE A 77 -2.94 8.37 -4.83
CA ILE A 77 -2.44 7.01 -5.09
C ILE A 77 -3.11 6.52 -6.37
N GLY A 78 -2.31 6.31 -7.41
CA GLY A 78 -2.79 5.88 -8.73
C GLY A 78 -3.53 6.98 -9.49
N ALA A 79 -3.61 6.81 -10.81
CA ALA A 79 -4.51 7.61 -11.64
C ALA A 79 -5.93 7.05 -11.48
N ASN A 80 -6.89 7.89 -11.07
CA ASN A 80 -8.30 7.56 -11.19
C ASN A 80 -8.67 7.68 -12.67
N GLU A 81 -8.47 6.62 -13.45
CA GLU A 81 -8.95 6.56 -14.83
C GLU A 81 -10.48 6.41 -14.79
N CYS A 82 -11.19 7.49 -14.50
CA CYS A 82 -12.61 7.59 -14.81
C CYS A 82 -12.75 7.61 -16.34
N LYS A 83 -13.09 6.46 -16.91
CA LYS A 83 -13.79 6.38 -18.19
C LYS A 83 -15.27 6.16 -17.94
#